data_AF-A0A6P7SJD5-F1
#
_entry.id   AF-A0A6P7SJD5-F1
#
_cell.length_a   1.000
_cell.length_b   1.000
_cell.length_c   1.000
_cell.angle_alpha   90.00
_cell.angle_beta   90.00
_cell.angle_gamma   90.00
#
_symmetry.space_group_name_H-M   'P 1'
#
loop_
_entity.id
_entity.type
_entity.pdbx_description
1 polymer ?
#
loop_
_entity_poly.entity_id
_entity_poly.type
_entity_poly.pdbx_seq_one_letter_code
_entity_poly.pdbx_strand_id
1 'polypeptide(L)'
;MAPPGSVSYEVFKITLINRTSESQQLLISEELDDKTPSQLLRRMKQLLGDESLPEKILKQLFLQRLPSNTQVVLTSTRENTPIEELAELADKIAEVLHKYPTVSTVTPAAPSTNPFHAQTSSSEISDLRALMMQQAAQIQILTAQMQALKLSPQRRSTSQS
;
A
#
# COMPACT_ATOMS: atom_id res chain seq x y z
N MET A 1 21.53 -16.39 -57.03
CA MET A 1 21.48 -15.00 -56.51
C MET A 1 20.10 -14.74 -55.95
N ALA A 2 19.98 -14.53 -54.63
CA ALA A 2 18.77 -14.07 -53.96
C ALA A 2 19.17 -12.96 -52.97
N PRO A 3 18.38 -11.88 -52.82
CA PRO A 3 18.84 -10.65 -52.18
C PRO A 3 18.84 -10.79 -50.64
N PRO A 4 19.89 -10.30 -49.94
CA PRO A 4 19.96 -10.32 -48.49
C PRO A 4 19.29 -9.06 -47.95
N GLY A 5 18.09 -9.15 -47.36
CA GLY A 5 17.45 -7.90 -46.95
C GLY A 5 16.12 -7.93 -46.22
N SER A 6 15.67 -9.06 -45.67
CA SER A 6 14.48 -9.03 -44.81
C SER A 6 14.73 -9.80 -43.54
N VAL A 7 15.46 -9.17 -42.61
CA VAL A 7 15.18 -9.41 -41.21
C VAL A 7 13.74 -8.96 -41.03
N SER A 8 12.81 -9.92 -40.90
CA SER A 8 11.38 -9.63 -40.79
C SER A 8 11.16 -8.59 -39.71
N TYR A 9 10.26 -7.64 -39.95
CA TYR A 9 9.87 -6.63 -38.97
C TYR A 9 9.51 -7.25 -37.61
N GLU A 10 9.02 -8.49 -37.62
CA GLU A 10 8.78 -9.29 -36.42
C GLU A 10 10.06 -9.63 -35.66
N VAL A 11 11.15 -10.00 -36.34
CA VAL A 11 12.44 -10.25 -35.68
C VAL A 11 12.98 -8.96 -35.07
N PHE A 12 12.86 -7.82 -35.76
CA PHE A 12 13.27 -6.53 -35.20
C PHE A 12 12.41 -6.12 -33.99
N LYS A 13 11.09 -6.28 -34.07
CA LYS A 13 10.20 -6.04 -32.93
C LYS A 13 10.55 -6.94 -31.76
N ILE A 14 10.75 -8.24 -32.00
CA ILE A 14 11.08 -9.21 -30.96
C ILE A 14 12.43 -8.89 -30.32
N THR A 15 13.45 -8.53 -31.11
CA THR A 15 14.75 -8.15 -30.55
C THR A 15 14.70 -6.82 -29.80
N LEU A 16 13.90 -5.86 -30.26
CA LEU A 16 13.68 -4.59 -29.54
C LEU A 16 12.94 -4.83 -28.23
N ILE A 17 11.88 -5.64 -28.25
CA ILE A 17 11.09 -6.02 -27.08
C ILE A 17 11.94 -6.83 -26.11
N ASN A 18 12.74 -7.79 -26.57
CA ASN A 18 13.61 -8.58 -25.71
C ASN A 18 14.73 -7.73 -25.11
N ARG A 19 15.42 -6.90 -25.90
CA ARG A 19 16.47 -6.00 -25.39
C ARG A 19 15.89 -4.99 -24.39
N THR A 20 14.73 -4.41 -24.71
CA THR A 20 14.06 -3.49 -23.78
C THR A 20 13.50 -4.22 -22.57
N SER A 21 13.04 -5.46 -22.69
CA SER A 21 12.55 -6.28 -21.58
C SER A 21 13.69 -6.72 -20.68
N GLU A 22 14.85 -7.11 -21.20
CA GLU A 22 16.02 -7.49 -20.40
C GLU A 22 16.60 -6.27 -19.66
N SER A 23 16.75 -5.12 -20.34
CA SER A 23 17.17 -3.88 -19.67
C SER A 23 16.12 -3.40 -18.66
N GLN A 24 14.82 -3.50 -18.97
CA GLN A 24 13.76 -3.14 -18.04
C GLN A 24 13.68 -4.14 -16.88
N GLN A 25 13.86 -5.44 -17.11
CA GLN A 25 13.83 -6.46 -16.07
C GLN A 25 15.05 -6.35 -15.16
N LEU A 26 16.24 -6.06 -15.67
CA LEU A 26 17.39 -5.72 -14.82
C LEU A 26 17.15 -4.44 -14.01
N LEU A 27 16.38 -3.50 -14.53
CA LEU A 27 15.92 -2.30 -13.82
C LEU A 27 14.71 -2.55 -12.89
N ILE A 28 14.01 -3.69 -13.01
CA ILE A 28 12.80 -4.05 -12.23
C ILE A 28 13.11 -5.09 -11.16
N SER A 29 14.01 -6.05 -11.42
CA SER A 29 14.36 -7.17 -10.56
C SER A 29 15.29 -6.79 -9.40
N GLU A 30 15.90 -5.61 -9.44
CA GLU A 30 16.57 -5.05 -8.28
C GLU A 30 15.52 -4.30 -7.46
N GLU A 31 14.79 -5.05 -6.63
CA GLU A 31 13.89 -4.53 -5.60
C GLU A 31 14.48 -3.25 -4.97
N LEU A 32 13.79 -2.13 -5.19
CA LEU A 32 13.99 -0.85 -4.50
C LEU A 32 13.53 -0.94 -3.04
N ASP A 33 13.74 -2.08 -2.38
CA ASP A 33 13.21 -2.33 -1.04
C ASP A 33 13.97 -1.55 0.05
N ASP A 34 15.18 -1.03 -0.26
CA ASP A 34 15.97 -0.28 0.73
C ASP A 34 17.04 0.68 0.13
N LYS A 35 16.97 0.96 -1.18
CA LYS A 35 18.02 1.71 -1.88
C LYS A 35 17.60 3.15 -2.18
N THR A 36 18.43 4.10 -1.79
CA THR A 36 18.18 5.52 -1.97
C THR A 36 17.99 5.86 -3.47
N PRO A 37 17.02 6.71 -3.83
CA PRO A 37 16.81 7.22 -5.19
C PRO A 37 18.09 7.64 -5.95
N SER A 38 19.12 8.19 -5.30
CA SER A 38 20.42 8.48 -5.95
C SER A 38 21.17 7.23 -6.42
N GLN A 39 21.04 6.11 -5.73
CA GLN A 39 21.64 4.85 -6.16
C GLN A 39 20.96 4.31 -7.42
N LEU A 40 19.63 4.45 -7.51
CA LEU A 40 18.87 4.13 -8.72
C LEU A 40 19.38 4.94 -9.92
N LEU A 41 19.55 6.26 -9.76
CA LEU A 41 20.09 7.12 -10.82
C LEU A 41 21.49 6.67 -11.26
N ARG A 42 22.39 6.39 -10.30
CA ARG A 42 23.75 5.92 -10.60
C ARG A 42 23.73 4.60 -11.36
N ARG A 43 22.82 3.69 -11.00
CA ARG A 43 22.66 2.40 -11.67
C ARG A 43 22.10 2.56 -13.09
N MET A 44 21.11 3.42 -13.27
CA MET A 44 20.58 3.76 -14.60
C MET A 44 21.68 4.30 -15.51
N LYS A 45 22.55 5.19 -15.00
CA LYS A 45 23.73 5.68 -15.73
C LYS A 45 24.72 4.56 -16.08
N GLN A 46 24.98 3.64 -15.16
CA GLN A 46 25.87 2.50 -15.42
C GLN A 46 25.32 1.55 -16.49
N LEU A 47 24.00 1.32 -16.51
CA LEU A 47 23.35 0.43 -17.48
C LEU A 47 23.29 1.05 -18.89
N LEU A 48 23.20 2.39 -18.97
CA LEU A 48 23.24 3.12 -20.23
C LEU A 48 24.64 3.14 -20.85
N GLY A 49 25.70 3.03 -20.04
CA GLY A 49 27.08 3.06 -20.52
C GLY A 49 27.40 4.37 -21.28
N ASP A 50 28.14 4.26 -22.39
CA ASP A 50 28.47 5.38 -23.29
C ASP A 50 27.28 5.84 -24.16
N GLU A 51 26.14 5.15 -24.13
CA GLU A 51 24.91 5.64 -24.79
C GLU A 51 24.31 6.78 -23.96
N SER A 52 24.67 8.02 -24.31
CA SER A 52 24.10 9.22 -23.71
C SER A 52 22.63 9.39 -24.11
N LEU A 53 21.72 8.82 -23.33
CA LEU A 53 20.28 9.07 -23.46
C LEU A 53 19.99 10.56 -23.16
N PRO A 54 19.08 11.22 -23.91
CA PRO A 54 18.67 12.57 -23.60
C PRO A 54 18.22 12.72 -22.14
N GLU A 55 18.70 13.76 -21.47
CA GLU A 55 18.45 13.98 -20.04
C GLU A 55 16.95 13.99 -19.70
N LYS A 56 16.11 14.50 -20.62
CA LYS A 56 14.64 14.46 -20.48
C LYS A 56 14.07 13.05 -20.37
N ILE A 57 14.57 12.11 -21.18
CA ILE A 57 14.12 10.72 -21.18
C ILE A 57 14.63 10.03 -19.92
N LEU A 58 15.88 10.29 -19.54
CA LEU A 58 16.45 9.74 -18.30
C LEU A 58 15.67 10.21 -17.07
N LYS A 59 15.29 11.50 -17.01
CA LYS A 59 14.43 12.05 -15.94
C LYS A 59 13.08 11.38 -15.89
N GLN A 60 12.43 11.20 -17.04
CA GLN A 60 11.11 10.56 -17.09
C GLN A 60 11.17 9.10 -16.64
N LEU A 61 12.19 8.36 -17.09
CA LEU A 61 12.41 6.98 -16.63
C LEU A 61 12.72 6.93 -15.14
N PHE A 62 13.52 7.87 -14.62
CA PHE A 62 13.84 7.97 -13.21
C PHE A 62 12.57 8.21 -12.37
N LEU A 63 11.74 9.18 -12.75
CA LEU A 63 10.47 9.46 -12.08
C LEU A 63 9.53 8.26 -12.11
N GLN A 64 9.34 7.60 -13.26
CA GLN A 64 8.47 6.42 -13.38
C GLN A 64 8.87 5.26 -12.46
N ARG A 65 10.15 5.19 -12.05
CA ARG A 65 10.68 4.13 -11.18
C ARG A 65 10.58 4.47 -9.69
N LEU A 66 10.29 5.71 -9.32
CA LEU A 66 10.14 6.10 -7.92
C LEU A 66 8.76 5.69 -7.37
N PRO A 67 8.63 5.47 -6.05
CA PRO A 67 7.33 5.34 -5.40
C PRO A 67 6.41 6.54 -5.66
N SER A 68 5.10 6.31 -5.78
CA SER A 68 4.12 7.34 -6.16
C SER A 68 4.15 8.59 -5.26
N ASN A 69 4.39 8.41 -3.96
CA ASN A 69 4.54 9.50 -3.00
C ASN A 69 5.72 10.42 -3.33
N THR A 70 6.84 9.85 -3.78
CA THR A 70 8.03 10.62 -4.19
C THR A 70 7.81 11.25 -5.56
N GLN A 71 7.14 10.55 -6.49
CA GLN A 71 6.79 11.07 -7.81
C GLN A 71 5.95 12.35 -7.73
N VAL A 72 4.91 12.38 -6.89
CA VAL A 72 4.00 13.53 -6.77
C VAL A 72 4.75 14.80 -6.37
N VAL A 73 5.69 14.68 -5.43
CA VAL A 73 6.49 15.81 -4.96
C VAL A 73 7.47 16.27 -6.04
N LEU A 74 8.15 15.34 -6.71
CA LEU A 74 9.15 15.66 -7.74
C LEU A 74 8.55 16.10 -9.08
N THR A 75 7.31 15.74 -9.38
CA THR A 75 6.62 16.22 -10.60
C THR A 75 6.33 17.71 -10.51
N SER A 76 6.24 18.26 -9.30
CA SER A 76 6.05 19.70 -9.08
C SER A 76 7.36 20.52 -9.18
N THR A 77 8.53 19.88 -9.24
CA THR A 77 9.81 20.59 -9.41
C THR A 77 9.99 21.09 -10.85
N ARG A 78 10.76 22.18 -11.02
CA ARG A 78 10.96 22.85 -12.31
C ARG A 78 11.63 21.90 -13.31
N GLU A 79 11.17 21.88 -14.57
CA GLU A 79 11.70 21.00 -15.64
C GLU A 79 13.22 21.16 -15.89
N ASN A 80 13.79 22.32 -15.52
CA ASN A 80 15.19 22.65 -15.71
C ASN A 80 16.11 22.17 -14.55
N THR A 81 15.59 21.54 -13.50
CA THR A 81 16.47 21.00 -12.43
C THR A 81 17.26 19.81 -12.97
N PRO A 82 18.59 19.74 -12.78
CA PRO A 82 19.40 18.61 -13.24
C PRO A 82 18.96 17.31 -12.54
N ILE A 83 19.17 16.18 -13.21
CA ILE A 83 18.71 14.89 -12.71
C ILE A 83 19.40 14.46 -11.40
N GLU A 84 20.65 14.89 -11.19
CA GLU A 84 21.38 14.70 -9.93
C GLU A 84 20.68 15.39 -8.75
N GLU A 85 20.27 16.65 -8.91
CA GLU A 85 19.54 17.39 -7.86
C GLU A 85 18.16 16.77 -7.60
N LEU A 86 17.50 16.26 -8.64
CA LEU A 86 16.24 15.52 -8.48
C LEU A 86 16.42 14.25 -7.65
N ALA A 87 17.55 13.55 -7.82
CA ALA A 87 17.84 12.36 -7.06
C ALA A 87 18.18 12.66 -5.60
N GLU A 88 18.93 13.74 -5.33
CA GLU A 88 19.15 14.20 -3.95
C GLU A 88 17.85 14.62 -3.25
N LEU A 89 16.95 15.28 -3.98
CA LEU A 89 15.65 15.66 -3.44
C LEU A 89 14.78 14.42 -3.18
N ALA A 90 14.81 13.45 -4.09
CA ALA A 90 14.15 12.17 -3.92
C ALA A 90 14.66 11.43 -2.67
N ASP A 91 15.97 11.44 -2.41
CA ASP A 91 16.58 10.85 -1.20
C ASP A 91 16.04 11.50 0.08
N LYS A 92 15.95 12.84 0.11
CA LYS A 92 15.38 13.58 1.24
C LYS A 92 13.91 13.24 1.47
N ILE A 93 13.13 13.10 0.40
CA ILE A 93 11.71 12.71 0.49
C ILE A 93 11.58 11.29 1.01
N ALA A 94 12.41 10.37 0.52
CA ALA A 94 12.47 9.00 1.01
C ALA A 94 12.83 8.98 2.50
N GLU A 95 13.85 9.73 2.93
CA GLU A 95 14.24 9.82 4.35
C GLU A 95 13.12 10.36 5.25
N VAL A 96 12.40 11.38 4.80
CA VAL A 96 11.23 11.91 5.51
C VAL A 96 10.13 10.85 5.63
N LEU A 97 9.86 10.08 4.58
CA LEU A 97 8.88 9.01 4.61
C LEU A 97 9.29 7.88 5.57
N HIS A 98 10.57 7.51 5.62
CA HIS A 98 11.07 6.51 6.56
C HIS A 98 10.99 7.00 8.01
N LYS A 99 11.23 8.28 8.25
CA LYS A 99 11.10 8.91 9.58
C LYS A 99 9.64 9.06 10.04
N TYR A 100 8.72 9.18 9.09
CA TYR A 100 7.28 9.32 9.34
C TYR A 100 6.49 8.37 8.43
N PRO A 101 6.46 7.05 8.70
CA PRO A 101 5.89 6.04 7.80
C PRO A 101 4.36 6.07 7.66
N THR A 102 3.68 7.12 8.16
CA THR A 102 2.21 7.15 8.22
C THR A 102 1.61 7.74 6.95
N VAL A 103 1.54 6.96 5.87
CA VAL A 103 0.43 7.02 4.92
C VAL A 103 0.12 5.60 4.45
N SER A 104 -0.81 4.92 5.13
CA SER A 104 -1.46 3.75 4.53
C SER A 104 -2.13 4.19 3.24
N THR A 105 -1.65 3.67 2.11
CA THR A 105 -2.31 3.81 0.82
C THR A 105 -3.66 3.13 0.90
N VAL A 106 -4.73 3.91 1.04
CA VAL A 106 -6.09 3.43 0.88
C VAL A 106 -6.27 3.14 -0.61
N THR A 107 -6.15 1.87 -0.98
CA THR A 107 -6.63 1.36 -2.27
C THR A 107 -8.09 1.79 -2.45
N PRO A 108 -8.47 2.50 -3.53
CA PRO A 108 -9.85 2.89 -3.75
C PRO A 108 -10.62 1.67 -4.27
N ALA A 109 -11.11 0.84 -3.36
CA ALA A 109 -12.15 -0.14 -3.67
C ALA A 109 -13.51 0.46 -3.28
N ALA A 110 -14.18 1.03 -4.29
CA ALA A 110 -15.60 1.40 -4.34
C ALA A 110 -16.10 2.49 -3.36
N PRO A 111 -17.06 3.35 -3.78
CA PRO A 111 -17.60 4.41 -2.95
C PRO A 111 -18.65 3.83 -2.00
N SER A 112 -18.36 3.80 -0.70
CA SER A 112 -19.38 3.68 0.33
C SER A 112 -18.91 4.36 1.60
N THR A 113 -19.23 5.65 1.66
CA THR A 113 -19.70 6.43 2.81
C THR A 113 -19.04 6.13 4.18
N ASN A 114 -18.11 7.01 4.59
CA ASN A 114 -18.00 7.68 5.90
C ASN A 114 -16.52 7.84 6.38
N PRO A 115 -16.00 9.07 6.51
CA PRO A 115 -14.59 9.36 6.85
C PRO A 115 -14.28 9.34 8.37
N PHE A 116 -15.08 8.67 9.19
CA PHE A 116 -14.83 8.54 10.63
C PHE A 116 -15.00 7.08 11.04
N HIS A 117 -13.99 6.24 10.79
CA HIS A 117 -13.89 4.96 11.46
C HIS A 117 -12.64 4.99 12.32
N ALA A 118 -12.84 5.22 13.61
CA ALA A 118 -11.81 5.03 14.61
C ALA A 118 -11.25 3.61 14.44
N GLN A 119 -9.93 3.51 14.33
CA GLN A 119 -9.22 2.24 14.40
C GLN A 119 -9.34 1.71 15.83
N THR A 120 -10.50 1.16 16.18
CA THR A 120 -10.68 0.44 17.44
C THR A 120 -9.79 -0.78 17.37
N SER A 121 -8.81 -0.84 18.28
CA SER A 121 -7.86 -1.93 18.31
C SER A 121 -8.62 -3.25 18.45
N SER A 122 -8.22 -4.30 17.71
CA SER A 122 -8.95 -5.58 17.70
C SER A 122 -9.14 -6.17 19.11
N SER A 123 -8.28 -5.81 20.06
CA SER A 123 -8.41 -6.10 21.49
C SER A 123 -9.63 -5.44 22.12
N GLU A 124 -9.84 -4.13 21.90
CA GLU A 124 -10.98 -3.38 22.46
C GLU A 124 -12.32 -3.93 21.94
N ILE A 125 -12.38 -4.36 20.68
CA ILE A 125 -13.59 -4.98 20.11
C ILE A 125 -13.88 -6.34 20.77
N SER A 126 -12.84 -7.13 21.05
CA SER A 126 -12.96 -8.40 21.76
C SER A 126 -13.44 -8.19 23.19
N ASP A 127 -12.88 -7.19 23.89
CA ASP A 127 -13.24 -6.86 25.27
C ASP A 127 -14.69 -6.35 25.36
N LEU A 128 -15.12 -5.48 24.43
CA LEU A 128 -16.51 -5.03 24.34
C LEU A 128 -17.48 -6.19 24.07
N ARG A 129 -17.12 -7.13 23.19
CA ARG A 129 -17.93 -8.32 22.93
C ARG A 129 -18.03 -9.22 24.16
N ALA A 130 -16.93 -9.41 24.88
CA ALA A 130 -16.92 -10.17 26.13
C ALA A 130 -17.83 -9.51 27.18
N LEU A 131 -17.75 -8.18 27.32
CA LEU A 131 -18.61 -7.42 28.24
C LEU A 131 -20.10 -7.52 27.85
N MET A 132 -20.43 -7.41 26.57
CA MET A 132 -21.81 -7.57 26.09
C MET A 132 -22.37 -8.98 26.37
N MET A 133 -21.56 -10.03 26.12
CA MET A 133 -21.95 -11.41 26.43
C MET A 133 -22.18 -11.60 27.93
N GLN A 134 -21.32 -11.01 28.77
CA GLN A 134 -21.48 -11.04 30.22
C GLN A 134 -22.76 -10.34 30.67
N GLN A 135 -23.05 -9.16 30.13
CA GLN A 135 -24.26 -8.40 30.48
C GLN A 135 -25.53 -9.14 30.02
N ALA A 136 -25.51 -9.76 28.84
CA ALA A 136 -26.63 -10.56 28.34
C ALA A 136 -26.93 -11.76 29.26
N ALA A 137 -25.89 -12.45 29.75
CA ALA A 137 -26.06 -13.55 30.71
C ALA A 137 -26.69 -13.05 32.03
N GLN A 138 -26.27 -11.88 32.52
CA GLN A 138 -26.80 -11.30 33.76
C GLN A 138 -28.29 -10.94 33.65
N ILE A 139 -28.72 -10.40 32.50
CA ILE A 139 -30.13 -10.10 32.22
C ILE A 139 -30.97 -11.38 32.21
N GLN A 140 -30.48 -12.46 31.58
CA GLN A 140 -31.21 -13.73 31.56
C GLN A 140 -31.37 -14.32 32.97
N ILE A 141 -30.33 -14.26 33.79
CA ILE A 141 -30.38 -14.76 35.18
C ILE A 141 -31.42 -13.99 36.00
N LEU A 142 -31.39 -12.66 35.95
CA LEU A 142 -32.37 -11.81 36.65
C LEU A 142 -33.80 -12.08 36.14
N THR A 143 -33.96 -12.26 34.83
CA THR A 143 -35.26 -12.57 34.22
C THR A 143 -35.78 -13.92 34.71
N ALA A 144 -34.93 -14.94 34.76
CA ALA A 144 -35.28 -16.26 35.29
C ALA A 144 -35.65 -16.20 36.79
N GLN A 145 -34.92 -15.43 37.59
CA GLN A 145 -35.25 -15.22 39.01
C GLN A 145 -36.61 -14.52 39.18
N MET A 146 -36.90 -13.50 38.39
CA MET A 146 -38.20 -12.81 38.41
C MET A 146 -39.35 -13.73 38.01
N GLN A 147 -39.14 -14.59 37.00
CA GLN A 147 -40.13 -15.59 36.61
C GLN A 147 -40.33 -16.64 37.70
N ALA A 148 -39.26 -17.11 38.33
CA ALA A 148 -39.33 -18.05 39.45
C ALA A 148 -40.07 -17.45 40.67
N LEU A 149 -39.86 -16.17 40.95
CA LEU A 149 -40.60 -15.43 41.98
C LEU A 149 -42.08 -15.25 41.61
N LYS A 150 -42.40 -14.94 40.35
CA LYS A 150 -43.80 -14.83 39.87
C LYS A 150 -44.52 -16.18 39.76
N LEU A 151 -43.80 -17.25 39.48
CA LEU A 151 -44.34 -18.62 39.34
C LEU A 151 -44.32 -19.39 40.65
N SER A 152 -43.78 -18.80 41.74
CA SER A 152 -43.94 -19.37 43.08
C SER A 152 -45.43 -19.37 43.42
N PRO A 153 -46.10 -20.53 43.43
CA PRO A 153 -47.47 -20.59 43.88
C PRO A 153 -47.40 -20.29 45.37
N GLN A 154 -48.17 -19.30 45.80
CA GLN A 154 -48.41 -18.92 47.19
C GLN A 154 -48.87 -20.15 47.99
N ARG A 155 -47.91 -21.00 48.36
CA ARG A 155 -48.16 -22.25 49.07
C ARG A 155 -48.16 -21.94 50.55
N ARG A 156 -49.38 -22.06 51.07
CA ARG A 156 -49.78 -22.32 52.47
C ARG A 156 -49.84 -21.11 53.39
N SER A 157 -51.02 -20.49 53.36
CA SER A 157 -51.68 -20.00 54.57
C SER A 157 -53.17 -20.33 54.53
N THR A 158 -53.52 -21.61 54.44
CA THR A 158 -54.78 -22.11 55.02
C THR A 158 -54.39 -22.97 56.21
N SER A 159 -53.96 -22.29 57.28
CA SER A 159 -53.79 -22.90 58.59
C SER A 159 -55.17 -23.08 59.21
N GLN A 160 -55.56 -24.34 59.34
CA GLN A 160 -56.30 -24.92 60.46
C GLN A 160 -56.65 -23.94 61.60
N SER A 161 -57.94 -23.75 61.87
CA SER A 161 -58.70 -24.35 63.00
C SER A 161 -60.03 -23.62 63.19
#